data_AF-A0A7X8SA96-F1
#
_entry.id   AF-A0A7X8SA96-F1
#
_cell.length_a   1.000
_cell.length_b   1.000
_cell.length_c   1.000
_cell.angle_alpha   90.00
_cell.angle_beta   90.00
_cell.angle_gamma   90.00
#
_symmetry.space_group_name_H-M   'P 1'
#
loop_
_entity.id
_entity.type
_entity.pdbx_description
1 polymer ?
#
loop_
_entity_poly.entity_id
_entity_poly.type
_entity_poly.pdbx_seq_one_letter_code
_entity_poly.pdbx_strand_id
1 'polypeptide(L)'
;MSEAVDAQSRYRQQSFWFIACAVVLLVQIVAEYMMGRVPICTCGYVKLFEPVVKSSGNSQHIADWYTPSHIIHGFLFFGLTHLIMRGKPLSMRLFVAMLIESGWELLENSPIIINRYRAATISLDYVGDSILNSSMDAVFMVVGFLFAWRAPVLLTVAIAIFFELLTGYLIRDNLTLNVLMLVWPVEAIKTWQGGI
;
A
#
# COMPACT_ATOMS: atom_id res chain seq x y z
N MET A 1 -21.55 35.24 13.13
CA MET A 1 -20.21 35.66 12.62
C MET A 1 -19.11 34.69 13.06
N SER A 2 -19.03 34.31 14.35
CA SER A 2 -18.04 33.33 14.84
C SER A 2 -18.12 31.95 14.17
N GLU A 3 -19.30 31.35 14.05
CA GLU A 3 -19.45 29.99 13.45
C GLU A 3 -19.05 29.92 11.97
N ALA A 4 -19.31 30.98 11.20
CA ALA A 4 -18.92 31.06 9.79
C ALA A 4 -17.39 31.16 9.64
N VAL A 5 -16.73 31.91 10.53
CA VAL A 5 -15.27 32.04 10.58
C VAL A 5 -14.62 30.70 10.99
N ASP A 6 -15.21 29.97 11.95
CA ASP A 6 -14.73 28.66 12.40
C ASP A 6 -14.90 27.57 11.32
N ALA A 7 -16.02 27.58 10.59
CA ALA A 7 -16.26 26.68 9.47
C ALA A 7 -15.26 26.90 8.32
N GLN A 8 -14.99 28.18 7.99
CA GLN A 8 -14.03 28.55 6.96
C GLN A 8 -12.59 28.17 7.34
N SER A 9 -12.22 28.33 8.61
CA SER A 9 -10.91 27.90 9.15
C SER A 9 -10.72 26.38 9.05
N ARG A 10 -11.73 25.60 9.44
CA ARG A 10 -11.72 24.13 9.32
C ARG A 10 -11.60 23.66 7.87
N TYR A 11 -12.35 24.27 6.95
CA TYR A 11 -12.27 23.96 5.53
C TYR A 11 -10.86 24.20 4.99
N ARG A 12 -10.26 25.37 5.29
CA ARG A 12 -8.91 25.70 4.86
C ARG A 12 -7.86 24.72 5.37
N GLN A 13 -7.99 24.28 6.63
CA GLN A 13 -7.11 23.26 7.21
C GLN A 13 -7.29 21.90 6.51
N GLN A 14 -8.53 21.51 6.18
CA GLN A 14 -8.77 20.26 5.45
C GLN A 14 -8.18 20.28 4.04
N SER A 15 -8.44 21.34 3.27
CA SER A 15 -7.89 21.52 1.93
C SER A 15 -6.37 21.50 1.93
N PHE A 16 -5.73 22.17 2.90
CA PHE A 16 -4.27 22.14 3.05
C PHE A 16 -3.72 20.71 3.16
N TRP A 17 -4.31 19.88 4.03
CA TRP A 17 -3.83 18.51 4.22
C TRP A 17 -4.12 17.59 3.04
N PHE A 18 -5.22 17.79 2.31
CA PHE A 18 -5.46 17.05 1.06
C PHE A 18 -4.46 17.42 -0.03
N ILE A 19 -4.13 18.70 -0.16
CA ILE A 19 -3.04 19.15 -1.05
C ILE A 19 -1.72 18.51 -0.61
N ALA A 20 -1.43 18.48 0.69
CA ALA A 20 -0.23 17.83 1.21
C ALA A 20 -0.18 16.33 0.86
N CYS A 21 -1.29 15.60 0.91
CA CYS A 21 -1.36 14.20 0.45
C CYS A 21 -1.02 14.06 -1.04
N ALA A 22 -1.58 14.94 -1.88
CA ALA A 22 -1.29 14.95 -3.31
C ALA A 22 0.19 15.25 -3.60
N VAL A 23 0.80 16.16 -2.82
CA VAL A 23 2.23 16.46 -2.89
C VAL A 23 3.07 15.24 -2.49
N VAL A 24 2.69 14.50 -1.44
CA VAL A 24 3.41 13.28 -1.03
C VAL A 24 3.39 12.24 -2.14
N LEU A 25 2.22 11.99 -2.75
CA LEU A 25 2.11 11.06 -3.88
C LEU A 25 2.96 11.53 -5.08
N LEU A 26 2.95 12.83 -5.38
CA LEU A 26 3.79 13.39 -6.44
C LEU A 26 5.29 13.20 -6.15
N VAL A 27 5.71 13.39 -4.90
CA VAL A 27 7.10 13.17 -4.48
C VAL A 27 7.48 11.70 -4.64
N GLN A 28 6.61 10.76 -4.26
CA GLN A 28 6.82 9.33 -4.47
C GLN A 28 7.03 9.03 -5.96
N ILE A 29 6.10 9.47 -6.82
CA ILE A 29 6.17 9.27 -8.28
C ILE A 29 7.49 9.79 -8.86
N VAL A 30 7.89 11.01 -8.48
CA VAL A 30 9.14 11.62 -8.97
C VAL A 30 10.35 10.86 -8.44
N ALA A 31 10.35 10.46 -7.17
CA ALA A 31 11.46 9.72 -6.58
C ALA A 31 11.62 8.34 -7.23
N GLU A 32 10.55 7.60 -7.47
CA GLU A 32 10.58 6.32 -8.19
C GLU A 32 11.08 6.47 -9.62
N TYR A 33 10.63 7.53 -10.31
CA TYR A 33 11.15 7.87 -11.64
C TYR A 33 12.66 8.12 -11.60
N MET A 34 13.15 8.86 -10.60
CA MET A 34 14.59 9.09 -10.39
C MET A 34 15.35 7.82 -10.00
N MET A 35 14.69 6.85 -9.36
CA MET A 35 15.22 5.52 -9.05
C MET A 35 15.19 4.57 -10.27
N GLY A 36 14.75 5.06 -11.43
CA GLY A 36 14.69 4.30 -12.69
C GLY A 36 13.55 3.30 -12.77
N ARG A 37 12.48 3.47 -11.97
CA ARG A 37 11.26 2.66 -12.09
C ARG A 37 10.57 2.95 -13.44
N VAL A 38 9.93 1.93 -14.00
CA VAL A 38 9.20 2.08 -15.26
C VAL A 38 7.85 2.76 -15.01
N PRO A 39 7.39 3.72 -15.85
CA PRO A 39 6.11 4.40 -15.61
C PRO A 39 4.90 3.47 -15.63
N ILE A 40 4.92 2.47 -16.52
CA ILE A 40 3.91 1.43 -16.68
C ILE A 40 4.61 0.11 -16.98
N CYS A 41 3.86 -1.00 -16.96
CA CYS A 41 4.32 -2.31 -17.43
C CYS A 41 5.10 -2.23 -18.75
N THR A 42 6.27 -2.88 -18.78
CA THR A 42 7.12 -3.02 -19.97
C THR A 42 6.46 -3.79 -21.11
N CYS A 43 5.34 -4.47 -20.82
CA CYS A 43 4.47 -5.10 -21.81
C CYS A 43 3.72 -4.11 -22.74
N GLY A 44 3.75 -2.81 -22.44
CA GLY A 44 3.21 -1.76 -23.31
C GLY A 44 1.71 -1.52 -23.20
N TYR A 45 1.04 -2.14 -22.22
CA TYR A 45 -0.38 -1.94 -21.94
C TYR A 45 -0.66 -1.96 -20.43
N VAL A 46 -1.86 -1.53 -20.03
CA VAL A 46 -2.32 -1.51 -18.64
C VAL A 46 -3.50 -2.43 -18.46
N LYS A 47 -3.43 -3.33 -17.47
CA LYS A 47 -4.57 -4.11 -16.98
C LYS A 47 -5.19 -3.44 -15.75
N LEU A 48 -6.48 -3.66 -15.57
CA LEU A 48 -7.15 -3.32 -14.31
C LEU A 48 -6.69 -4.23 -13.17
N PHE A 49 -6.43 -5.51 -13.46
CA PHE A 49 -5.99 -6.50 -12.49
C PHE A 49 -5.05 -7.52 -13.15
N GLU A 50 -3.93 -7.82 -12.51
CA GLU A 50 -3.04 -8.93 -12.89
C GLU A 50 -3.36 -10.19 -12.07
N PRO A 51 -3.94 -11.23 -12.67
CA PRO A 51 -4.26 -12.46 -11.94
C PRO A 51 -3.07 -13.40 -11.75
N VAL A 52 -1.95 -13.19 -12.48
CA VAL A 52 -0.81 -14.13 -12.47
C VAL A 52 0.34 -13.60 -11.61
N VAL A 53 0.50 -14.20 -10.43
CA VAL A 53 1.51 -13.82 -9.42
C VAL A 53 2.94 -14.04 -9.93
N LYS A 54 3.20 -15.22 -10.52
CA LYS A 54 4.50 -15.57 -11.11
C LYS A 54 4.57 -15.08 -12.56
N SER A 55 4.48 -13.77 -12.76
CA SER A 55 4.60 -13.16 -14.09
C SER A 55 5.38 -11.85 -14.02
N SER A 56 5.92 -11.44 -15.16
CA SER A 56 6.52 -10.12 -15.31
C SER A 56 5.50 -8.98 -15.26
N GLY A 57 4.19 -9.27 -15.22
CA GLY A 57 3.12 -8.28 -15.08
C GLY A 57 2.70 -8.04 -13.63
N ASN A 58 3.13 -8.90 -12.69
CA ASN A 58 2.83 -8.71 -11.28
C ASN A 58 3.52 -7.44 -10.77
N SER A 59 2.79 -6.64 -10.00
CA SER A 59 3.23 -5.32 -9.56
C SER A 59 3.50 -4.30 -10.68
N GLN A 60 2.93 -4.52 -11.88
CA GLN A 60 3.10 -3.61 -13.03
C GLN A 60 1.81 -2.96 -13.52
N HIS A 61 0.67 -3.31 -12.92
CA HIS A 61 -0.66 -2.93 -13.36
C HIS A 61 -1.44 -2.20 -12.26
N ILE A 62 -2.69 -1.82 -12.53
CA ILE A 62 -3.48 -1.01 -11.58
C ILE A 62 -3.70 -1.75 -10.26
N ALA A 63 -3.97 -3.05 -10.31
CA ALA A 63 -4.12 -3.88 -9.13
C ALA A 63 -3.59 -5.28 -9.41
N ASP A 64 -3.29 -6.01 -8.34
CA ASP A 64 -2.89 -7.41 -8.35
C ASP A 64 -3.23 -8.06 -7.00
N TRP A 65 -2.68 -9.24 -6.74
CA TRP A 65 -2.96 -9.97 -5.51
C TRP A 65 -2.31 -9.39 -4.25
N TYR A 66 -1.46 -8.36 -4.37
CA TYR A 66 -0.89 -7.59 -3.25
C TYR A 66 -1.71 -6.34 -2.92
N THR A 67 -2.59 -5.88 -3.82
CA THR A 67 -3.57 -4.80 -3.54
C THR A 67 -4.36 -4.98 -2.23
N PRO A 68 -4.84 -6.18 -1.83
CA PRO A 68 -5.48 -6.38 -0.53
C PRO A 68 -4.60 -5.98 0.66
N SER A 69 -3.28 -6.16 0.57
CA SER A 69 -2.31 -5.76 1.60
C SER A 69 -2.29 -4.25 1.79
N HIS A 70 -2.33 -3.46 0.72
CA HIS A 70 -2.40 -2.00 0.80
C HIS A 70 -3.73 -1.52 1.39
N ILE A 71 -4.85 -2.20 1.10
CA ILE A 71 -6.12 -1.92 1.80
C ILE A 71 -5.98 -2.19 3.31
N ILE A 72 -5.31 -3.28 3.70
CA ILE A 72 -5.01 -3.58 5.11
C ILE A 72 -4.08 -2.52 5.71
N HIS A 73 -3.06 -2.03 5.01
CA HIS A 73 -2.25 -0.88 5.45
C HIS A 73 -3.15 0.32 5.77
N GLY A 74 -4.12 0.62 4.89
CA GLY A 74 -5.12 1.66 5.15
C GLY A 74 -5.87 1.45 6.47
N PHE A 75 -6.28 0.23 6.77
CA PHE A 75 -6.93 -0.12 8.05
C PHE A 75 -5.99 0.09 9.24
N LEU A 76 -4.76 -0.40 9.13
CA LEU A 76 -3.73 -0.32 10.17
C LEU A 76 -3.35 1.13 10.46
N PHE A 77 -3.14 1.95 9.43
CA PHE A 77 -2.77 3.35 9.58
C PHE A 77 -3.93 4.20 10.08
N PHE A 78 -5.18 3.89 9.69
CA PHE A 78 -6.33 4.51 10.32
C PHE A 78 -6.37 4.18 11.81
N GLY A 79 -6.22 2.91 12.19
CA GLY A 79 -6.17 2.47 13.58
C GLY A 79 -5.05 3.16 14.37
N LEU A 80 -3.84 3.17 13.84
CA LEU A 80 -2.67 3.83 14.44
C LEU A 80 -2.93 5.32 14.68
N THR A 81 -3.30 6.05 13.62
CA THR A 81 -3.57 7.49 13.72
C THR A 81 -4.80 7.79 14.58
N HIS A 82 -5.77 6.87 14.68
CA HIS A 82 -6.92 7.01 15.58
C HIS A 82 -6.49 7.02 17.03
N LEU A 83 -5.55 6.14 17.38
CA LEU A 83 -5.06 5.99 18.75
C LEU A 83 -4.16 7.15 19.15
N ILE A 84 -3.23 7.57 18.29
CA ILE A 84 -2.18 8.53 18.66
C ILE A 84 -2.48 9.99 18.27
N MET A 85 -3.40 10.24 17.33
CA MET A 85 -3.75 11.59 16.84
C MET A 85 -5.20 11.97 17.18
N ARG A 86 -5.67 11.56 18.37
CA ARG A 86 -7.04 11.88 18.84
C ARG A 86 -7.26 13.39 18.83
N GLY A 87 -8.37 13.82 18.24
CA GLY A 87 -8.74 15.25 18.10
C GLY A 87 -8.11 15.99 16.91
N LYS A 88 -7.22 15.36 16.13
CA LYS A 88 -6.72 15.94 14.88
C LYS A 88 -7.72 15.72 13.73
N PRO A 89 -7.76 16.63 12.73
CA PRO A 89 -8.65 16.46 11.58
C PRO A 89 -8.28 15.20 10.79
N LEU A 90 -9.29 14.55 10.22
CA LEU A 90 -9.11 13.31 9.44
C LEU A 90 -8.08 13.48 8.31
N SER A 91 -8.08 14.63 7.64
CA SER A 91 -7.15 14.92 6.55
C SER A 91 -5.68 14.92 7.01
N MET A 92 -5.40 15.39 8.23
CA MET A 92 -4.04 15.32 8.80
C MET A 92 -3.66 13.88 9.15
N ARG A 93 -4.63 13.08 9.62
CA ARG A 93 -4.40 11.65 9.90
C ARG A 93 -4.13 10.88 8.60
N LEU A 94 -4.89 11.16 7.54
CA LEU A 94 -4.67 10.63 6.21
C LEU A 94 -3.29 11.04 5.66
N PHE A 95 -2.89 12.30 5.87
CA PHE A 95 -1.55 12.76 5.48
C PHE A 95 -0.43 11.95 6.15
N VAL A 96 -0.55 11.64 7.44
CA VAL A 96 0.44 10.77 8.11
C VAL A 96 0.41 9.35 7.54
N ALA A 97 -0.78 8.80 7.24
CA ALA A 97 -0.88 7.50 6.58
C ALA A 97 -0.21 7.50 5.20
N MET A 98 -0.43 8.54 4.39
CA MET A 98 0.25 8.73 3.10
C MET A 98 1.77 8.80 3.25
N LEU A 99 2.29 9.49 4.26
CA LEU A 99 3.75 9.55 4.48
C LEU A 99 4.34 8.17 4.80
N ILE A 100 3.63 7.36 5.60
CA ILE A 100 4.09 6.02 5.96
C ILE A 100 4.04 5.11 4.74
N GLU A 101 2.91 5.10 4.02
CA GLU A 101 2.74 4.27 2.82
C GLU A 101 3.74 4.65 1.73
N SER A 102 3.81 5.92 1.33
CA SER A 102 4.77 6.36 0.32
C SER A 102 6.21 6.14 0.76
N GLY A 103 6.51 6.20 2.06
CA GLY A 103 7.81 5.83 2.59
C GLY A 103 8.12 4.34 2.45
N TRP A 104 7.10 3.49 2.64
CA TRP A 104 7.20 2.04 2.40
C TRP A 104 7.37 1.74 0.91
N GLU A 105 6.55 2.31 0.03
CA GLU A 105 6.65 2.14 -1.42
C GLU A 105 8.04 2.47 -1.98
N LEU A 106 8.62 3.60 -1.54
CA LEU A 106 9.98 3.98 -1.91
C LEU A 106 11.05 3.00 -1.38
N LEU A 107 10.84 2.46 -0.19
CA LEU A 107 11.76 1.50 0.41
C LEU A 107 11.65 0.13 -0.28
N GLU A 108 10.42 -0.33 -0.53
CA GLU A 108 10.09 -1.55 -1.26
C GLU A 108 10.71 -1.54 -2.66
N ASN A 109 10.58 -0.43 -3.36
CA ASN A 109 11.15 -0.22 -4.69
C ASN A 109 12.66 0.12 -4.69
N SER A 110 13.31 0.12 -3.53
CA SER A 110 14.74 0.34 -3.42
C SER A 110 15.54 -0.95 -3.67
N PRO A 111 16.82 -0.84 -4.08
CA PRO A 111 17.68 -2.02 -4.23
C PRO A 111 17.81 -2.85 -2.95
N ILE A 112 17.62 -2.26 -1.76
CA ILE A 112 17.75 -2.97 -0.48
C ILE A 112 16.64 -4.02 -0.37
N ILE A 113 15.39 -3.62 -0.56
CA ILE A 113 14.23 -4.51 -0.41
C ILE A 113 14.05 -5.40 -1.63
N ILE A 114 14.23 -4.89 -2.86
CA ILE A 114 14.16 -5.72 -4.07
C ILE A 114 15.15 -6.89 -3.98
N ASN A 115 16.42 -6.62 -3.64
CA ASN A 115 17.41 -7.70 -3.50
C ASN A 115 17.08 -8.64 -2.35
N ARG A 116 16.46 -8.14 -1.28
CA ARG A 116 16.01 -8.95 -0.15
C ARG A 116 14.89 -9.91 -0.57
N TYR A 117 13.86 -9.43 -1.29
CA TYR A 117 12.81 -10.29 -1.84
C TYR A 117 13.40 -11.35 -2.77
N ARG A 118 14.25 -10.97 -3.72
CA ARG A 118 14.88 -11.93 -4.65
C ARG A 118 15.68 -13.02 -3.92
N ALA A 119 16.32 -12.70 -2.80
CA ALA A 119 17.08 -13.67 -2.01
C ALA A 119 16.19 -14.53 -1.09
N ALA A 120 15.18 -13.91 -0.47
CA ALA A 120 14.43 -14.48 0.65
C ALA A 120 13.11 -15.15 0.24
N THR A 121 12.45 -14.69 -0.83
CA THR A 121 11.10 -15.15 -1.23
C THR A 121 11.13 -15.93 -2.54
N ILE A 122 9.94 -16.30 -3.03
CA ILE A 122 9.75 -16.92 -4.35
C ILE A 122 9.86 -15.93 -5.52
N SER A 123 10.06 -14.65 -5.22
CA SER A 123 10.01 -13.53 -6.16
C SER A 123 11.37 -13.30 -6.84
N LEU A 124 11.99 -14.37 -7.37
CA LEU A 124 13.33 -14.33 -7.99
C LEU A 124 13.44 -13.30 -9.13
N ASP A 125 12.34 -13.12 -9.86
CA ASP A 125 12.19 -12.20 -10.99
C ASP A 125 11.49 -10.88 -10.60
N TYR A 126 11.29 -10.61 -9.30
CA TYR A 126 10.76 -9.33 -8.86
C TYR A 126 11.80 -8.24 -9.10
N VAL A 127 11.44 -7.31 -9.97
CA VAL A 127 12.29 -6.20 -10.38
C VAL A 127 11.88 -4.89 -9.72
N GLY A 128 10.90 -4.90 -8.80
CA GLY A 128 10.20 -3.73 -8.30
C GLY A 128 8.96 -3.41 -9.13
N ASP A 129 8.16 -2.50 -8.59
CA ASP A 129 6.88 -2.11 -9.13
C ASP A 129 7.07 -1.09 -10.26
N SER A 130 6.06 -1.00 -11.12
CA SER A 130 5.93 0.17 -11.98
C SER A 130 5.41 1.35 -11.17
N ILE A 131 5.74 2.58 -11.58
CA ILE A 131 5.26 3.81 -10.93
C ILE A 131 3.73 3.83 -10.87
N LEU A 132 3.05 3.33 -11.92
CA LEU A 132 1.60 3.18 -11.93
C LEU A 132 1.10 2.28 -10.80
N ASN A 133 1.71 1.11 -10.61
CA ASN A 133 1.29 0.14 -9.60
C ASN A 133 1.51 0.70 -8.20
N SER A 134 2.74 1.16 -7.90
CA SER A 134 3.07 1.76 -6.60
C SER A 134 2.21 3.01 -6.27
N SER A 135 1.87 3.81 -7.28
CA SER A 135 0.92 4.93 -7.11
C SER A 135 -0.50 4.43 -6.80
N MET A 136 -0.93 3.34 -7.42
CA MET A 136 -2.24 2.74 -7.17
C MET A 136 -2.30 2.05 -5.82
N ASP A 137 -1.21 1.47 -5.34
CA ASP A 137 -1.10 0.90 -4.01
C ASP A 137 -1.30 1.96 -2.92
N ALA A 138 -0.70 3.14 -3.09
CA ALA A 138 -1.02 4.31 -2.26
C ALA A 138 -2.51 4.69 -2.32
N VAL A 139 -3.14 4.62 -3.51
CA VAL A 139 -4.59 4.87 -3.66
C VAL A 139 -5.42 3.82 -2.93
N PHE A 140 -5.07 2.53 -3.01
CA PHE A 140 -5.77 1.45 -2.31
C PHE A 140 -5.59 1.53 -0.79
N MET A 141 -4.44 2.00 -0.31
CA MET A 141 -4.24 2.38 1.09
C MET A 141 -5.21 3.49 1.51
N VAL A 142 -5.36 4.55 0.71
CA VAL A 142 -6.34 5.61 0.98
C VAL A 142 -7.76 5.06 1.03
N VAL A 143 -8.13 4.17 0.10
CA VAL A 143 -9.44 3.50 0.08
C VAL A 143 -9.67 2.72 1.37
N GLY A 144 -8.69 1.91 1.79
CA GLY A 144 -8.73 1.19 3.06
C GLY A 144 -8.88 2.12 4.26
N PHE A 145 -8.08 3.19 4.33
CA PHE A 145 -8.13 4.18 5.40
C PHE A 145 -9.51 4.84 5.53
N LEU A 146 -10.09 5.27 4.40
CA LEU A 146 -11.40 5.91 4.37
C LEU A 146 -12.54 4.92 4.69
N PHE A 147 -12.39 3.67 4.30
CA PHE A 147 -13.31 2.60 4.69
C PHE A 147 -13.27 2.39 6.20
N ALA A 148 -12.09 2.18 6.79
CA ALA A 148 -11.92 1.96 8.22
C ALA A 148 -12.40 3.16 9.07
N TRP A 149 -12.37 4.37 8.51
CA TRP A 149 -12.93 5.55 9.18
C TRP A 149 -14.44 5.46 9.41
N ARG A 150 -15.19 4.80 8.52
CA ARG A 150 -16.65 4.72 8.61
C ARG A 150 -17.19 3.36 9.01
N ALA A 151 -16.46 2.29 8.70
CA ALA A 151 -16.91 0.94 8.96
C ALA A 151 -16.85 0.60 10.46
N PRO A 152 -17.71 -0.31 10.93
CA PRO A 152 -17.56 -0.91 12.25
C PRO A 152 -16.20 -1.59 12.40
N VAL A 153 -15.60 -1.52 13.59
CA VAL A 153 -14.29 -2.15 13.87
C VAL A 153 -14.32 -3.65 13.56
N LEU A 154 -15.39 -4.34 13.96
CA LEU A 154 -15.54 -5.78 13.69
C LEU A 154 -15.56 -6.09 12.18
N LEU A 155 -16.23 -5.27 11.37
CA LEU A 155 -16.27 -5.45 9.92
C LEU A 155 -14.89 -5.23 9.29
N THR A 156 -14.18 -4.19 9.74
CA THR A 156 -12.81 -3.89 9.28
C THR A 156 -11.86 -5.05 9.58
N VAL A 157 -11.91 -5.58 10.81
CA VAL A 157 -11.10 -6.74 11.22
C VAL A 157 -11.48 -8.00 10.44
N ALA A 158 -12.78 -8.25 10.25
CA ALA A 158 -13.24 -9.41 9.48
C ALA A 158 -12.76 -9.36 8.02
N ILE A 159 -12.78 -8.19 7.38
CA ILE A 159 -12.28 -8.01 6.01
C ILE A 159 -10.76 -8.21 5.96
N ALA A 160 -10.01 -7.67 6.92
CA ALA A 160 -8.56 -7.87 6.98
C ALA A 160 -8.19 -9.36 7.07
N ILE A 161 -8.85 -10.09 7.98
CA ILE A 161 -8.66 -11.55 8.13
C ILE A 161 -9.06 -12.26 6.84
N PHE A 162 -10.19 -11.88 6.23
CA PHE A 162 -10.62 -12.47 4.98
C PHE A 162 -9.58 -12.27 3.86
N PHE A 163 -9.02 -11.07 3.70
CA PHE A 163 -7.98 -10.81 2.70
C PHE A 163 -6.69 -11.60 2.96
N GLU A 164 -6.23 -11.67 4.21
CA GLU A 164 -5.06 -12.46 4.59
C GLU A 164 -5.23 -13.95 4.29
N LEU A 165 -6.42 -14.50 4.60
CA LEU A 165 -6.73 -15.91 4.33
C LEU A 165 -6.96 -16.17 2.83
N LEU A 166 -7.62 -15.26 2.14
CA LEU A 166 -7.91 -15.37 0.71
C LEU A 166 -6.62 -15.38 -0.11
N THR A 167 -5.74 -14.40 0.09
CA THR A 167 -4.44 -14.31 -0.60
C THR A 167 -3.55 -15.46 -0.18
N GLY A 168 -3.47 -15.76 1.13
CA GLY A 168 -2.72 -16.91 1.64
C GLY A 168 -3.18 -18.24 1.02
N TYR A 169 -4.46 -18.40 0.71
CA TYR A 169 -4.95 -19.59 0.02
C TYR A 169 -4.68 -19.56 -1.50
N LEU A 170 -5.05 -18.47 -2.17
CA LEU A 170 -5.03 -18.39 -3.64
C LEU A 170 -3.62 -18.26 -4.21
N ILE A 171 -2.79 -17.43 -3.60
CA ILE A 171 -1.47 -17.08 -4.08
C ILE A 171 -0.36 -17.58 -3.16
N ARG A 172 -0.71 -18.41 -2.18
CA ARG A 172 0.22 -18.93 -1.17
C ARG A 172 1.15 -17.85 -0.62
N ASP A 173 0.65 -16.64 -0.44
CA ASP A 173 1.35 -15.50 0.13
C ASP A 173 0.32 -14.49 0.61
N ASN A 174 0.68 -13.65 1.57
CA ASN A 174 -0.17 -12.57 2.10
C ASN A 174 0.71 -11.55 2.83
N LEU A 175 0.13 -10.48 3.39
CA LEU A 175 0.91 -9.45 4.07
C LEU A 175 1.73 -10.03 5.22
N THR A 176 1.11 -10.87 6.06
CA THR A 176 1.80 -11.48 7.22
C THR A 176 3.02 -12.30 6.80
N LEU A 177 2.85 -13.18 5.82
CA LEU A 177 3.92 -14.05 5.33
C LEU A 177 4.99 -13.24 4.59
N ASN A 178 4.60 -12.24 3.81
CA ASN A 178 5.52 -11.35 3.12
C ASN A 178 6.44 -10.61 4.12
N VAL A 179 5.85 -9.98 5.15
CA VAL A 179 6.62 -9.28 6.21
C VAL A 179 7.52 -10.25 6.97
N LEU A 180 7.00 -11.43 7.34
CA LEU A 180 7.79 -12.45 8.02
C LEU A 180 8.99 -12.88 7.18
N MET A 181 8.79 -13.21 5.91
CA MET A 181 9.85 -13.68 5.02
C MET A 181 10.87 -12.59 4.70
N LEU A 182 10.45 -11.32 4.66
CA LEU A 182 11.35 -10.18 4.48
C LEU A 182 12.31 -10.00 5.66
N VAL A 183 11.78 -10.05 6.88
CA VAL A 183 12.54 -9.82 8.11
C VAL A 183 13.32 -11.07 8.53
N TRP A 184 12.64 -12.22 8.58
CA TRP A 184 13.17 -13.49 9.08
C TRP A 184 12.74 -14.66 8.15
N PRO A 185 13.48 -14.91 7.07
CA PRO A 185 13.12 -15.94 6.10
C PRO A 185 13.12 -17.34 6.73
N VAL A 186 12.05 -18.10 6.45
CA VAL A 186 11.85 -19.47 6.94
C VAL A 186 11.71 -20.41 5.74
N GLU A 187 12.57 -21.43 5.68
CA GLU A 187 12.64 -22.34 4.52
C GLU A 187 11.32 -23.10 4.27
N ALA A 188 10.63 -23.51 5.34
CA ALA A 188 9.35 -24.19 5.23
C ALA A 188 8.27 -23.30 4.58
N ILE A 189 8.26 -22.00 4.89
CA ILE A 189 7.34 -21.03 4.27
C ILE A 189 7.74 -20.82 2.82
N LYS A 190 9.02 -20.61 2.52
CA LYS A 190 9.52 -20.47 1.14
C LYS A 190 9.12 -21.66 0.25
N THR A 191 9.24 -22.88 0.79
CA THR A 191 8.83 -24.12 0.10
C THR A 191 7.32 -24.15 -0.16
N TRP A 192 6.52 -23.76 0.83
CA TRP A 192 5.06 -23.70 0.69
C TRP A 192 4.60 -22.67 -0.34
N GLN A 193 5.15 -21.44 -0.27
CA GLN A 193 4.94 -20.36 -1.26
C GLN A 193 5.35 -20.83 -2.67
N GLY A 194 6.43 -21.60 -2.78
CA GLY A 194 6.98 -22.08 -4.05
C GLY A 194 6.06 -23.04 -4.81
N GLY A 195 5.14 -23.72 -4.13
CA GLY A 195 4.28 -24.75 -4.71
C GLY A 195 3.04 -24.24 -5.47
N ILE A 196 3.00 -22.96 -5.84
CA ILE A 196 2.09 -22.40 -6.86
C ILE A 196 2.47 -22.89 -8.25
#